data_AF-A0A936CAJ0-F1
#
_entry.id   AF-A0A936CAJ0-F1
#
_cell.length_a   1.000
_cell.length_b   1.000
_cell.length_c   1.000
_cell.angle_alpha   90.00
_cell.angle_beta   90.00
_cell.angle_gamma   90.00
#
_symmetry.space_group_name_H-M   'P 1'
#
loop_
_entity.id
_entity.type
_entity.pdbx_description
1 polymer ?
#
loop_
_entity_poly.entity_id
_entity_poly.type
_entity_poly.pdbx_seq_one_letter_code
_entity_poly.pdbx_strand_id
1 'polypeptide(L)'
;MRCLLAAALILAPLSIAAQEADLVLTGGRFWTGDAARPYAEAVAIRDGKLLKVGSAADVAPHRTATTRVIALGGRFVTPGFIDNHTHFNQAGALLLGVNLLDVAEPAAFAARVKAARERLPQGGGSRGAIGGLRGLERRQCRHPAADTRHALLP
;
A
#
# COMPACT_ATOMS: atom_id res chain seq x y z
N MET A 1 27.58 -74.03 -9.21
CA MET A 1 26.52 -73.47 -8.37
C MET A 1 26.76 -71.96 -8.23
N ARG A 2 26.06 -71.13 -9.01
CA ARG A 2 26.14 -69.67 -8.92
C ARG A 2 24.72 -69.16 -8.67
N CYS A 3 24.42 -68.88 -7.40
CA CYS A 3 23.19 -68.21 -6.99
C CYS A 3 23.23 -66.76 -7.49
N LEU A 4 22.40 -66.45 -8.48
CA LEU A 4 22.09 -65.08 -8.87
C LEU A 4 21.09 -64.53 -7.86
N LEU A 5 21.56 -63.70 -6.92
CA LEU A 5 20.70 -62.86 -6.08
C LEU A 5 20.25 -61.66 -6.92
N ALA A 6 18.98 -61.62 -7.30
CA ALA A 6 18.36 -60.44 -7.89
C ALA A 6 18.00 -59.46 -6.77
N ALA A 7 18.67 -58.30 -6.72
CA ALA A 7 18.31 -57.20 -5.85
C ALA A 7 17.08 -56.48 -6.43
N ALA A 8 15.92 -56.64 -5.78
CA ALA A 8 14.73 -55.88 -6.10
C ALA A 8 14.88 -54.45 -5.57
N LEU A 9 15.07 -53.49 -6.48
CA LEU A 9 15.12 -52.07 -6.16
C LEU A 9 13.69 -51.57 -5.89
N ILE A 10 13.33 -51.39 -4.63
CA ILE A 10 12.02 -50.87 -4.22
C ILE A 10 11.97 -49.38 -4.55
N LEU A 11 11.29 -49.03 -5.64
CA LEU A 11 11.04 -47.64 -6.02
C LEU A 11 9.88 -47.08 -5.17
N ALA A 12 10.20 -46.48 -4.03
CA ALA A 12 9.21 -45.74 -3.24
C ALA A 12 8.86 -44.43 -3.97
N PRO A 13 7.57 -44.08 -4.13
CA PRO A 13 7.19 -42.81 -4.74
C PRO A 13 7.57 -41.65 -3.81
N LEU A 14 8.37 -40.71 -4.32
CA LEU A 14 8.55 -39.41 -3.68
C LEU A 14 7.24 -38.64 -3.81
N SER A 15 6.46 -38.56 -2.73
CA SER A 15 5.37 -37.57 -2.64
C SER A 15 5.99 -36.19 -2.56
N ILE A 16 5.96 -35.45 -3.68
CA ILE A 16 6.22 -34.01 -3.68
C ILE A 16 5.00 -33.36 -3.02
N ALA A 17 5.09 -33.08 -1.72
CA ALA A 17 4.08 -32.30 -1.03
C ALA A 17 4.08 -30.86 -1.57
N ALA A 18 2.89 -30.28 -1.72
CA ALA A 18 2.79 -28.88 -2.09
C ALA A 18 3.44 -28.00 -1.01
N GLN A 19 4.03 -26.90 -1.43
CA GLN A 19 4.63 -25.95 -0.49
C GLN A 19 3.52 -25.38 0.42
N GLU A 20 3.69 -25.49 1.73
CA GLU A 20 2.71 -24.99 2.70
C GLU A 20 2.51 -23.46 2.58
N ALA A 21 1.35 -22.93 2.96
CA ALA A 21 1.06 -21.50 3.00
C ALA A 21 0.99 -21.00 4.45
N ASP A 22 1.43 -19.76 4.69
CA ASP A 22 1.24 -19.09 5.98
C ASP A 22 -0.15 -18.46 6.08
N LEU A 23 -0.72 -18.07 4.92
CA LEU A 23 -2.05 -17.49 4.79
C LEU A 23 -2.80 -18.06 3.59
N VAL A 24 -4.06 -18.43 3.80
CA VAL A 24 -5.02 -18.74 2.75
C VAL A 24 -6.22 -17.82 2.84
N LEU A 25 -6.54 -17.15 1.73
CA LEU A 25 -7.78 -16.42 1.56
C LEU A 25 -8.73 -17.29 0.73
N THR A 26 -9.96 -17.50 1.19
CA THR A 26 -10.91 -18.42 0.53
C THR A 26 -12.33 -17.86 0.47
N GLY A 27 -13.13 -18.40 -0.44
CA GLY A 27 -14.53 -18.02 -0.63
C GLY A 27 -14.68 -16.55 -1.02
N GLY A 28 -13.73 -16.03 -1.80
CA GLY A 28 -13.79 -14.68 -2.36
C GLY A 28 -13.99 -14.72 -3.87
N ARG A 29 -14.24 -13.56 -4.47
CA ARG A 29 -14.20 -13.38 -5.93
C ARG A 29 -12.95 -12.58 -6.27
N PHE A 30 -11.85 -13.26 -6.58
CA PHE A 30 -10.55 -12.64 -6.85
C PHE A 30 -10.44 -12.31 -8.32
N TRP A 31 -10.30 -11.04 -8.69
CA TRP A 31 -9.95 -10.65 -10.05
C TRP A 31 -8.44 -10.81 -10.27
N THR A 32 -8.05 -11.51 -11.33
CA THR A 32 -6.65 -11.90 -11.59
C THR A 32 -5.94 -10.99 -12.60
N GLY A 33 -6.71 -10.26 -13.41
CA GLY A 33 -6.18 -9.54 -14.59
C GLY A 33 -5.80 -10.44 -15.77
N ASP A 34 -5.94 -11.77 -15.65
CA ASP A 34 -5.74 -12.74 -16.73
C ASP A 34 -7.04 -12.93 -17.52
N ALA A 35 -7.04 -12.60 -18.82
CA ALA A 35 -8.22 -12.74 -19.66
C ALA A 35 -8.71 -14.19 -19.81
N ALA A 36 -7.82 -15.19 -19.73
CA ALA A 36 -8.18 -16.59 -19.82
C ALA A 36 -8.81 -17.12 -18.52
N ARG A 37 -8.44 -16.53 -17.38
CA ARG A 37 -8.96 -16.90 -16.06
C ARG A 37 -9.20 -15.64 -15.23
N PRO A 38 -10.24 -14.85 -15.55
CA PRO A 38 -10.44 -13.51 -14.97
C PRO A 38 -10.77 -13.55 -13.48
N TYR A 39 -11.26 -14.69 -12.97
CA TYR A 39 -11.61 -14.87 -11.58
C TYR A 39 -11.01 -16.13 -10.95
N ALA A 40 -10.74 -16.05 -9.65
CA ALA A 40 -10.39 -17.16 -8.78
C ALA A 40 -11.23 -17.11 -7.49
N GLU A 41 -11.22 -18.21 -6.73
CA GLU A 41 -12.03 -18.41 -5.52
C GLU A 41 -11.19 -18.40 -4.24
N ALA A 42 -9.90 -18.72 -4.37
CA ALA A 42 -8.96 -18.81 -3.27
C ALA A 42 -7.53 -18.46 -3.69
N VAL A 43 -6.73 -18.06 -2.70
CA VAL A 43 -5.32 -17.72 -2.86
C VAL A 43 -4.51 -18.26 -1.67
N ALA A 44 -3.38 -18.91 -1.96
CA ALA A 44 -2.37 -19.34 -1.01
C ALA A 44 -1.18 -18.37 -1.03
N ILE A 45 -0.70 -17.96 0.16
CA ILE A 45 0.35 -16.97 0.34
C ILE A 45 1.41 -17.50 1.31
N ARG A 46 2.68 -17.32 0.96
CA ARG A 46 3.83 -17.54 1.85
C ARG A 46 4.81 -16.39 1.72
N ASP A 47 5.31 -15.88 2.84
CA ASP A 47 6.30 -14.77 2.87
C ASP A 47 5.90 -13.56 2.00
N GLY A 48 4.60 -13.22 2.00
CA GLY A 48 4.04 -12.12 1.19
C GLY A 48 3.97 -12.39 -0.32
N LYS A 49 4.25 -13.61 -0.79
CA LYS A 49 4.20 -14.02 -2.20
C LYS A 49 3.06 -15.01 -2.45
N LEU A 50 2.47 -14.93 -3.63
CA LEU A 50 1.42 -15.86 -4.07
C LEU A 50 2.05 -17.21 -4.40
N LEU A 51 1.64 -18.27 -3.70
CA LEU A 51 1.99 -19.66 -4.05
C LEU A 51 1.04 -20.22 -5.10
N LYS A 52 -0.26 -19.94 -4.94
CA LYS A 52 -1.31 -20.45 -5.81
C LYS A 52 -2.50 -19.50 -5.82
N VAL A 53 -3.09 -19.33 -6.99
CA VAL A 53 -4.35 -18.60 -7.22
C VAL A 53 -5.23 -19.52 -8.06
N GLY A 54 -6.47 -19.76 -7.64
CA GLY A 54 -7.36 -20.65 -8.37
C GLY A 54 -8.64 -20.99 -7.61
N SER A 55 -9.16 -22.20 -7.87
CA SER A 55 -10.29 -22.75 -7.13
C SER A 55 -9.91 -23.05 -5.67
N ALA A 56 -10.90 -23.30 -4.83
CA ALA A 56 -10.64 -23.81 -3.47
C ALA A 56 -9.85 -25.15 -3.49
N ALA A 57 -10.10 -26.00 -4.49
CA ALA A 57 -9.41 -27.28 -4.66
C ALA A 57 -7.94 -27.12 -5.05
N ASP A 58 -7.63 -26.13 -5.89
CA ASP A 58 -6.25 -25.78 -6.26
C ASP A 58 -5.40 -25.36 -5.07
N VAL A 59 -6.02 -24.67 -4.10
CA VAL A 59 -5.36 -24.09 -2.92
C VAL A 59 -5.30 -25.06 -1.75
N ALA A 60 -6.23 -26.02 -1.66
CA ALA A 60 -6.32 -26.98 -0.57
C ALA A 60 -4.99 -27.71 -0.23
N PRO A 61 -4.16 -28.14 -1.20
CA PRO A 61 -2.88 -28.80 -0.91
C PRO A 61 -1.87 -27.95 -0.15
N HIS A 62 -2.00 -26.62 -0.23
CA HIS A 62 -1.10 -25.67 0.44
C HIS A 62 -1.52 -25.39 1.90
N ARG A 63 -2.70 -25.85 2.33
CA ARG A 63 -3.21 -25.63 3.68
C ARG A 63 -2.73 -26.74 4.63
N THR A 64 -2.09 -26.33 5.72
CA THR A 64 -1.65 -27.21 6.82
C THR A 64 -2.34 -26.82 8.13
N ALA A 65 -1.94 -27.44 9.25
CA ALA A 65 -2.40 -27.08 10.59
C ALA A 65 -1.94 -25.68 11.05
N THR A 66 -0.85 -25.18 10.49
CA THR A 66 -0.21 -23.89 10.83
C THR A 66 -0.65 -22.75 9.92
N THR A 67 -1.30 -23.05 8.79
CA THR A 67 -1.85 -22.04 7.88
C THR A 67 -2.98 -21.23 8.53
N ARG A 68 -2.86 -19.90 8.52
CA ARG A 68 -3.98 -19.01 8.85
C ARG A 68 -4.98 -18.97 7.69
N VAL A 69 -6.26 -19.20 7.96
CA VAL A 69 -7.30 -19.15 6.92
C VAL A 69 -8.26 -18.00 7.18
N ILE A 70 -8.56 -17.21 6.14
CA ILE A 70 -9.55 -16.13 6.17
C ILE A 70 -10.63 -16.43 5.12
N ALA A 71 -11.86 -16.67 5.58
CA ALA A 71 -13.02 -16.78 4.72
C ALA A 71 -13.56 -15.38 4.39
N LEU A 72 -13.69 -15.08 3.10
CA LEU A 72 -14.04 -13.75 2.62
C LEU A 72 -15.54 -13.54 2.42
N GLY A 73 -16.35 -14.60 2.49
CA GLY A 73 -17.81 -14.51 2.41
C GLY A 73 -18.33 -13.90 1.10
N GLY A 74 -17.71 -14.25 -0.03
CA GLY A 74 -18.07 -13.78 -1.36
C GLY A 74 -17.56 -12.38 -1.71
N ARG A 75 -16.81 -11.71 -0.83
CA ARG A 75 -16.25 -10.38 -1.11
C ARG A 75 -15.34 -10.40 -2.34
N PHE A 76 -15.35 -9.27 -3.03
CA PHE A 76 -14.51 -9.03 -4.19
C PHE A 76 -13.09 -8.65 -3.76
N VAL A 77 -12.08 -9.21 -4.45
CA VAL A 77 -10.67 -8.94 -4.19
C VAL A 77 -9.98 -8.56 -5.50
N THR A 78 -9.15 -7.52 -5.45
CA THR A 78 -8.30 -7.08 -6.56
C THR A 78 -6.84 -7.09 -6.14
N PRO A 79 -5.90 -7.07 -7.10
CA PRO A 79 -4.55 -6.61 -6.83
C PRO A 79 -4.58 -5.22 -6.19
N GLY A 80 -3.56 -4.94 -5.36
CA GLY A 80 -3.35 -3.59 -4.85
C GLY A 80 -3.08 -2.62 -6.00
N PHE A 81 -3.49 -1.36 -5.83
CA PHE A 81 -3.17 -0.32 -6.81
C PHE A 81 -1.66 -0.06 -6.84
N ILE A 82 -1.15 0.14 -8.06
CA ILE A 82 0.25 0.53 -8.30
C ILE A 82 0.24 1.94 -8.87
N ASP A 83 0.76 2.89 -8.10
CA ASP A 83 1.01 4.26 -8.55
C ASP A 83 2.44 4.35 -9.11
N ASN A 84 2.57 4.59 -10.40
CA ASN A 84 3.87 4.63 -11.09
C ASN A 84 4.51 6.03 -11.07
N HIS A 85 3.81 7.05 -10.59
CA HIS A 85 4.33 8.40 -10.56
C HIS A 85 3.68 9.23 -9.45
N THR A 86 4.42 9.42 -8.37
CA THR A 86 3.94 10.19 -7.24
C THR A 86 5.03 11.06 -6.63
N HIS A 87 4.60 12.12 -5.95
CA HIS A 87 5.47 13.03 -5.22
C HIS A 87 5.20 12.90 -3.72
N PHE A 88 5.67 11.81 -3.09
CA PHE A 88 5.39 11.51 -1.68
C PHE A 88 5.72 12.66 -0.72
N ASN A 89 6.82 13.38 -0.96
CA ASN A 89 7.18 14.54 -0.13
C ASN A 89 6.15 15.68 -0.24
N GLN A 90 5.60 15.92 -1.44
CA GLN A 90 4.58 16.93 -1.65
C GLN A 90 3.23 16.48 -1.09
N ALA A 91 2.85 15.22 -1.32
CA ALA A 91 1.65 14.63 -0.73
C ALA A 91 1.69 14.68 0.80
N GLY A 92 2.83 14.33 1.42
CA GLY A 92 3.03 14.45 2.86
C GLY A 92 2.93 15.89 3.35
N ALA A 93 3.50 16.86 2.62
CA ALA A 93 3.37 18.28 2.95
C ALA A 93 1.91 18.77 2.87
N LEU A 94 1.12 18.30 1.91
CA LEU A 94 -0.30 18.63 1.81
C LEU A 94 -1.12 18.01 2.95
N LEU A 95 -0.83 16.77 3.34
CA LEU A 95 -1.55 16.07 4.41
C LEU A 95 -1.21 16.59 5.82
N LEU A 96 0.07 16.93 6.05
CA LEU A 96 0.55 17.35 7.36
C LEU A 96 0.61 18.87 7.55
N GLY A 97 0.59 19.60 6.44
CA GLY A 97 0.64 21.06 6.39
C GLY A 97 -0.65 21.72 6.87
N VAL A 98 -0.72 23.04 6.69
CA VAL A 98 -1.89 23.81 7.10
C VAL A 98 -2.85 23.85 5.93
N ASN A 99 -4.02 23.24 6.08
CA ASN A 99 -5.10 23.45 5.14
C ASN A 99 -5.67 24.87 5.34
N LEU A 100 -5.59 25.68 4.29
CA LEU A 100 -6.07 27.05 4.23
C LEU A 100 -7.08 27.25 3.09
N LEU A 101 -7.45 26.18 2.38
CA LEU A 101 -8.33 26.25 1.20
C LEU A 101 -9.77 26.67 1.55
N ASP A 102 -10.15 26.53 2.82
CA ASP A 102 -11.48 26.84 3.35
C ASP A 102 -11.53 28.14 4.17
N VAL A 103 -10.45 28.92 4.21
CA VAL A 103 -10.35 30.13 5.03
C VAL A 103 -10.34 31.38 4.15
N ALA A 104 -11.44 32.15 4.20
CA ALA A 104 -11.56 33.42 3.49
C ALA A 104 -11.20 34.65 4.35
N GLU A 105 -11.36 34.55 5.67
CA GLU A 105 -11.19 35.69 6.58
C GLU A 105 -9.74 35.83 7.08
N PRO A 106 -9.14 37.04 7.01
CA PRO A 106 -7.75 37.27 7.42
C PRO A 106 -7.43 36.87 8.88
N ALA A 107 -8.38 37.12 9.81
CA ALA A 107 -8.21 36.75 11.21
C ALA A 107 -8.19 35.23 11.40
N ALA A 108 -9.06 34.51 10.70
CA ALA A 108 -9.11 33.05 10.73
C ALA A 108 -7.86 32.43 10.09
N PHE A 109 -7.32 33.06 9.04
CA PHE A 109 -6.06 32.67 8.42
C PHE A 109 -4.90 32.76 9.41
N ALA A 110 -4.75 33.91 10.07
CA ALA A 110 -3.68 34.13 11.05
C ALA A 110 -3.78 33.17 12.24
N ALA A 111 -4.99 32.95 12.75
CA ALA A 111 -5.23 32.01 13.84
C ALA A 111 -4.81 30.58 13.46
N ARG A 112 -5.14 30.14 12.23
CA ARG A 112 -4.83 28.78 11.78
C ARG A 112 -3.34 28.55 11.55
N VAL A 113 -2.64 29.56 11.01
CA VAL A 113 -1.17 29.53 10.88
C VAL A 113 -0.49 29.51 12.26
N LYS A 114 -0.98 30.29 13.23
CA LYS A 114 -0.45 30.29 14.61
C LYS A 114 -0.59 28.92 15.27
N ALA A 115 -1.80 28.33 15.22
CA ALA A 115 -2.05 27.01 15.80
C ALA A 115 -1.16 25.92 15.18
N ALA A 116 -0.90 26.01 13.87
CA ALA A 116 0.01 25.08 13.21
C ALA A 116 1.46 25.22 13.67
N ARG A 117 1.92 26.44 13.95
CA ARG A 117 3.28 26.68 14.46
C ARG A 117 3.50 26.10 15.85
N GLU A 118 2.47 26.10 16.69
CA GLU A 118 2.52 25.53 18.03
C GLU A 118 2.56 23.99 18.02
N ARG A 119 1.93 23.36 17.01
CA ARG A 119 1.90 21.89 16.86
C ARG A 119 3.20 21.29 16.32
N LEU A 120 4.00 22.06 15.57
CA LEU A 120 5.16 21.52 14.85
C LEU A 120 6.47 21.73 15.63
N PRO A 121 7.35 20.72 15.74
CA PRO A 121 8.65 20.87 16.39
C PRO A 121 9.50 21.93 15.68
N GLN A 122 10.12 22.81 16.48
CA GLN A 122 10.96 23.90 15.98
C GLN A 122 12.15 23.32 15.20
N GLY A 123 12.30 23.71 13.92
CA GLY A 123 13.35 23.22 13.02
C GLY A 123 12.82 22.52 11.75
N GLY A 124 11.56 22.06 11.76
CA GLY A 124 10.86 21.67 10.54
C GLY A 124 10.50 22.92 9.74
N GLY A 125 11.21 23.18 8.64
CA GLY A 125 11.02 24.40 7.86
C GLY A 125 9.54 24.66 7.54
N SER A 126 9.10 25.90 7.79
CA SER A 126 7.79 26.44 7.38
C SER A 126 7.47 26.24 5.88
N ARG A 127 8.46 25.81 5.08
CA ARG A 127 8.32 25.39 3.69
C ARG A 127 7.35 24.23 3.46
N GLY A 128 7.12 23.34 4.44
CA GLY A 128 6.11 22.28 4.31
C GLY A 128 4.69 22.75 4.64
N ALA A 129 4.55 23.67 5.60
CA ALA A 129 3.26 24.18 6.07
C ALA A 129 2.61 25.18 5.10
N ILE A 130 3.42 25.84 4.27
CA ILE A 130 3.01 26.93 3.36
C ILE A 130 3.52 26.63 1.92
N GLY A 131 3.86 25.37 1.63
CA GLY A 131 4.56 24.96 0.40
C GLY A 131 3.67 24.79 -0.82
N GLY A 132 2.35 24.84 -0.67
CA GLY A 132 1.39 24.70 -1.78
C GLY A 132 1.37 25.89 -2.75
N LEU A 133 2.00 27.02 -2.41
CA LEU A 133 1.93 28.24 -3.20
C LEU A 133 3.14 28.48 -4.13
N ARG A 134 4.26 27.78 -3.95
CA ARG A 134 5.48 28.03 -4.76
C ARG A 134 5.38 27.58 -6.23
N GLY A 135 4.36 26.81 -6.60
CA GLY A 135 4.11 26.38 -7.98
C GLY A 135 3.28 27.34 -8.83
N LEU A 136 2.58 28.30 -8.20
CA LEU A 136 1.66 29.23 -8.87
C LEU A 136 2.25 30.65 -9.07
N GLU A 137 3.42 30.94 -8.52
CA GLU A 137 4.01 32.29 -8.50
C GLU A 137 4.79 32.71 -9.77
N ARG A 138 4.55 32.10 -10.94
CA ARG A 138 5.22 32.53 -12.19
C ARG A 138 4.32 32.90 -13.34
N ARG A 139 3.07 33.30 -13.08
CA ARG A 139 2.28 34.18 -13.97
C ARG A 139 1.00 34.59 -13.24
N GLN A 140 0.63 35.87 -13.35
CA GLN A 140 -0.62 36.48 -12.85
C GLN A 140 -0.69 36.81 -11.34
N CYS A 141 -0.12 37.95 -10.93
CA CYS A 141 -0.78 39.01 -10.14
C CYS A 141 0.27 39.97 -9.57
N ARG A 142 0.34 41.16 -10.16
CA ARG A 142 1.04 42.32 -9.60
C ARG A 142 0.07 42.96 -8.61
N HIS A 143 0.24 42.80 -7.28
CA HIS A 143 -0.31 43.69 -6.23
C HIS A 143 0.21 43.33 -4.80
N PRO A 144 0.05 44.20 -3.79
CA PRO A 144 1.11 44.90 -3.07
C PRO A 144 1.37 44.26 -1.70
N ALA A 145 2.26 43.28 -1.63
CA ALA A 145 2.68 42.66 -0.36
C ALA A 145 4.19 42.83 -0.09
N ALA A 146 4.82 43.81 -0.73
CA ALA A 146 6.24 44.09 -0.53
C ALA A 146 6.52 44.88 0.77
N ASP A 147 5.49 45.46 1.41
CA ASP A 147 5.68 46.47 2.46
C ASP A 147 5.56 45.97 3.91
N THR A 148 5.11 44.73 4.14
CA THR A 148 4.94 44.20 5.51
C THR A 148 6.17 43.51 6.09
N ARG A 149 7.32 43.53 5.39
CA ARG A 149 8.56 42.88 5.86
C ARG A 149 9.24 43.60 7.05
N HIS A 150 8.79 44.80 7.42
CA HIS A 150 9.38 45.57 8.51
C HIS A 150 8.59 45.58 9.83
N ALA A 151 7.40 44.96 9.91
CA ALA A 151 6.51 45.12 11.06
C ALA A 151 6.48 43.94 12.05
N LEU A 152 7.35 42.92 11.92
CA LEU A 152 7.23 41.67 12.70
C LEU A 152 8.53 41.15 13.33
N LEU A 153 9.47 42.04 13.65
CA LEU A 153 10.63 41.70 14.49
C LEU A 153 10.76 42.74 15.62
N PRO A 154 10.77 42.34 16.90
CA PRO A 154 11.55 43.05 17.91
C PRO A 154 13.06 42.85 17.68
#